data_AF-A0A0V8DX42-F1
#
_entry.id   AF-A0A0V8DX42-F1
#
_cell.length_a   1.000
_cell.length_b   1.000
_cell.length_c   1.000
_cell.angle_alpha   90.00
_cell.angle_beta   90.00
_cell.angle_gamma   90.00
#
_symmetry.space_group_name_H-M   'P 1'
#
loop_
_entity.id
_entity.type
_entity.pdbx_description
1 polymer ?
#
loop_
_entity_poly.entity_id
_entity_poly.type
_entity_poly.pdbx_seq_one_letter_code
_entity_poly.pdbx_strand_id
1 'polypeptide(L)'
;MQFQDFKGILSLIVLVILIITLINFCIYMEKTTKPFVKAKKKLIKERFPNLTNKELKSRNFSITKYELNNFFSRKQRIIIRIYGAILILSFILMIFGLITQKSILEALFAVVFFYLLALLFKLVRLIDNDRLAFWDEYLLSTPDNPLKIVMLDDDSKAKVNAIRKQFTRYFFVFGSLSFFLLFLV
;
A
#
# COMPACT_ATOMS: atom_id res chain seq x y z
N MET A 1 -11.13 43.23 1.15
CA MET A 1 -10.74 41.86 1.57
C MET A 1 -9.52 41.50 0.75
N GLN A 2 -8.35 41.43 1.38
CA GLN A 2 -7.08 41.33 0.66
C GLN A 2 -6.87 39.90 0.16
N PHE A 3 -6.18 39.74 -0.97
CA PHE A 3 -5.93 38.45 -1.62
C PHE A 3 -5.27 37.40 -0.69
N GLN A 4 -4.56 37.84 0.36
CA GLN A 4 -4.02 36.99 1.42
C GLN A 4 -5.09 36.35 2.31
N ASP A 5 -6.17 37.07 2.64
CA ASP A 5 -7.27 36.53 3.47
C ASP A 5 -7.99 35.39 2.75
N PHE A 6 -8.17 35.52 1.43
CA PHE A 6 -8.79 34.49 0.59
C PHE A 6 -7.96 33.20 0.52
N LYS A 7 -6.64 33.32 0.35
CA LYS A 7 -5.72 32.16 0.37
C LYS A 7 -5.73 31.46 1.72
N GLY A 8 -5.72 32.22 2.82
CA GLY A 8 -5.77 31.66 4.17
C GLY A 8 -7.03 30.83 4.43
N ILE A 9 -8.21 31.36 4.03
CA ILE A 9 -9.48 30.64 4.14
C ILE A 9 -9.48 29.38 3.28
N LEU A 10 -8.97 29.45 2.05
CA LEU A 10 -8.92 28.30 1.14
C LEU A 10 -7.98 27.21 1.65
N SER A 11 -6.81 27.58 2.18
CA SER A 11 -5.89 26.65 2.85
C SER A 11 -6.53 25.94 4.03
N LEU A 12 -7.32 26.65 4.84
CA LEU A 12 -8.07 26.07 5.96
C LEU A 12 -9.11 25.05 5.47
N ILE A 13 -9.86 25.38 4.41
CA ILE A 13 -10.84 24.48 3.80
C ILE A 13 -10.17 23.19 3.32
N VAL A 14 -9.04 23.30 2.60
CA VAL A 14 -8.29 22.13 2.11
C VAL A 14 -7.76 21.30 3.27
N LEU A 15 -7.28 21.92 4.35
CA LEU A 15 -6.82 21.22 5.55
C LEU A 15 -7.95 20.43 6.21
N VAL A 16 -9.14 21.02 6.35
CA VAL A 16 -10.33 20.35 6.91
C VAL A 16 -10.71 19.14 6.05
N ILE A 17 -10.72 19.29 4.71
CA ILE A 17 -10.99 18.18 3.78
C ILE A 17 -9.95 17.07 3.93
N LEU A 18 -8.68 17.41 4.09
CA LEU A 18 -7.60 16.44 4.30
C LEU A 18 -7.79 15.65 5.60
N ILE A 19 -8.13 16.32 6.71
CA ILE A 19 -8.41 15.67 8.00
C ILE A 19 -9.61 14.73 7.88
N ILE A 20 -10.72 15.17 7.29
CA ILE A 20 -11.91 14.33 7.07
C ILE A 20 -11.56 13.10 6.23
N THR A 21 -10.79 13.29 5.17
CA THR A 21 -10.35 12.20 4.29
C THR A 21 -9.48 11.19 5.04
N LEU A 22 -8.59 11.67 5.92
CA LEU A 22 -7.73 10.84 6.76
C LEU A 22 -8.54 10.03 7.80
N ILE A 23 -9.52 10.66 8.45
CA ILE A 23 -10.43 9.96 9.37
C ILE A 23 -11.20 8.86 8.64
N ASN A 24 -11.78 9.19 7.47
CA ASN A 24 -12.51 8.21 6.65
C ASN A 24 -11.62 7.06 6.19
N PHE A 25 -10.36 7.34 5.83
CA PHE A 25 -9.38 6.31 5.50
C PHE A 25 -9.08 5.39 6.69
N CYS A 26 -8.86 5.94 7.88
CA CYS A 26 -8.65 5.16 9.11
C CYS A 26 -9.85 4.25 9.43
N ILE A 27 -11.08 4.78 9.34
CA ILE A 27 -12.30 4.00 9.54
C ILE A 27 -12.40 2.88 8.48
N TYR A 28 -12.10 3.19 7.23
CA TYR A 28 -12.09 2.20 6.15
C TYR A 28 -11.09 1.07 6.43
N MET A 29 -9.88 1.40 6.86
CA MET A 29 -8.83 0.44 7.25
C MET A 29 -9.31 -0.50 8.36
N GLU A 30 -9.95 0.07 9.39
CA GLU A 30 -10.49 -0.68 10.52
C GLU A 30 -11.57 -1.66 10.10
N LYS A 31 -12.49 -1.22 9.24
CA LYS A 31 -13.67 -2.01 8.85
C LYS A 31 -13.37 -3.06 7.78
N THR A 32 -12.34 -2.87 6.95
CA THR A 32 -12.09 -3.73 5.79
C THR A 32 -10.81 -4.54 5.92
N THR A 33 -9.68 -3.86 6.09
CA THR A 33 -8.36 -4.48 5.95
C THR A 33 -7.99 -5.32 7.17
N LYS A 34 -8.24 -4.81 8.39
CA LYS A 34 -7.94 -5.54 9.63
C LYS A 34 -8.71 -6.86 9.74
N PRO A 35 -10.05 -6.91 9.54
CA PRO A 35 -10.80 -8.16 9.55
C PRO A 35 -10.30 -9.14 8.49
N PHE A 36 -10.02 -8.66 7.28
CA PHE A 36 -9.52 -9.50 6.20
C PHE A 36 -8.15 -10.13 6.53
N VAL A 37 -7.21 -9.35 7.06
CA VAL A 37 -5.90 -9.86 7.50
C VAL A 37 -6.06 -10.90 8.63
N LYS A 38 -7.00 -10.66 9.56
CA LYS A 38 -7.30 -11.61 10.64
C LYS A 38 -7.90 -12.91 10.09
N ALA A 39 -8.87 -12.82 9.18
CA ALA A 39 -9.50 -13.96 8.53
C ALA A 39 -8.46 -14.80 7.76
N LYS A 40 -7.61 -14.17 6.96
CA LYS A 40 -6.53 -14.87 6.23
C LYS A 40 -5.56 -15.59 7.16
N LYS A 41 -5.15 -14.95 8.26
CA LYS A 41 -4.29 -15.58 9.27
C LYS A 41 -4.97 -16.77 9.93
N LYS A 42 -6.27 -16.65 10.25
CA LYS A 42 -7.07 -17.74 10.82
C LYS A 42 -7.13 -18.94 9.87
N LEU A 43 -7.45 -18.68 8.61
CA LEU A 43 -7.55 -19.71 7.56
C LEU A 43 -6.23 -20.46 7.32
N ILE A 44 -5.08 -19.76 7.40
CA ILE A 44 -3.75 -20.42 7.35
C ILE A 44 -3.55 -21.33 8.56
N LYS A 45 -3.93 -20.90 9.77
CA LYS A 45 -3.82 -21.71 10.99
C LYS A 45 -4.79 -22.89 10.99
N GLU A 46 -5.97 -22.75 10.41
CA GLU A 46 -6.92 -23.86 10.25
C GLU A 46 -6.36 -24.95 9.33
N ARG A 47 -5.71 -24.58 8.21
CA ARG A 47 -5.07 -25.55 7.31
C ARG A 47 -3.74 -26.10 7.83
N PHE A 48 -3.01 -25.33 8.63
CA PHE A 48 -1.68 -25.70 9.14
C PHE A 48 -1.58 -25.38 10.64
N PRO A 49 -2.28 -26.15 11.51
CA PRO A 49 -2.42 -25.83 12.94
C PRO A 49 -1.09 -25.87 13.70
N ASN A 50 -0.14 -26.68 13.23
CA ASN A 50 1.15 -26.86 13.88
C ASN A 50 2.14 -25.71 13.61
N LEU A 51 1.77 -24.73 12.79
CA LEU A 51 2.64 -23.58 12.51
C LEU A 51 2.77 -22.66 13.71
N THR A 52 3.98 -22.57 14.24
CA THR A 52 4.37 -21.56 15.22
C THR A 52 4.38 -20.16 14.60
N ASN A 53 4.34 -19.12 15.44
CA ASN A 53 4.45 -17.73 14.97
C ASN A 53 5.78 -17.44 14.25
N LYS A 54 6.88 -18.12 14.64
CA LYS A 54 8.19 -18.00 13.98
C LYS A 54 8.14 -18.58 12.58
N GLU A 55 7.54 -19.75 12.42
CA GLU A 55 7.37 -20.39 11.11
C GLU A 55 6.40 -19.61 10.21
N LEU A 56 5.36 -18.96 10.76
CA LEU A 56 4.49 -18.07 9.98
C LEU A 56 5.26 -16.88 9.39
N LYS A 57 6.22 -16.29 10.14
CA LYS A 57 7.09 -15.24 9.62
C LYS A 57 8.03 -15.77 8.54
N SER A 58 8.69 -16.90 8.81
CA SER A 58 9.59 -17.57 7.85
C SER A 58 8.86 -17.92 6.55
N ARG A 59 7.64 -18.48 6.65
CA ARG A 59 6.76 -18.79 5.52
C ARG A 59 6.53 -17.56 4.63
N ASN A 60 6.11 -16.43 5.21
CA ASN A 60 5.85 -15.22 4.42
C ASN A 60 7.11 -14.71 3.70
N PHE A 61 8.27 -14.81 4.34
CA PHE A 61 9.55 -14.47 3.72
C PHE A 61 9.86 -15.41 2.55
N SER A 62 9.73 -16.73 2.75
CA SER A 62 9.97 -17.73 1.71
C SER A 62 9.04 -17.55 0.50
N ILE A 63 7.75 -17.31 0.73
CA ILE A 63 6.77 -17.01 -0.33
C ILE A 63 7.20 -15.78 -1.12
N THR A 64 7.54 -14.69 -0.41
CA THR A 64 7.94 -13.43 -1.05
C THR A 64 9.22 -13.62 -1.87
N LYS A 65 10.19 -14.37 -1.34
CA LYS A 65 11.44 -14.68 -2.04
C LYS A 65 11.20 -15.55 -3.27
N TYR A 66 10.32 -16.55 -3.17
CA TYR A 66 9.95 -17.42 -4.29
C TYR A 66 9.28 -16.62 -5.41
N GLU A 67 8.33 -15.75 -5.05
CA GLU A 67 7.66 -14.85 -6.00
C GLU A 67 8.66 -13.90 -6.68
N LEU A 68 9.56 -13.26 -5.92
CA LEU A 68 10.60 -12.40 -6.47
C LEU A 68 11.50 -13.12 -7.49
N ASN A 69 11.87 -14.36 -7.21
CA ASN A 69 12.80 -15.10 -8.04
C ASN A 69 12.16 -15.68 -9.31
N ASN A 70 10.92 -16.16 -9.21
CA ASN A 70 10.27 -16.94 -10.27
C ASN A 70 9.18 -16.17 -11.03
N PHE A 71 8.46 -15.25 -10.39
CA PHE A 71 7.41 -14.46 -11.03
C PHE A 71 7.98 -13.20 -11.70
N PHE A 72 8.88 -12.48 -11.01
CA PHE A 72 9.44 -11.24 -11.55
C PHE A 72 10.73 -11.46 -12.34
N SER A 73 10.85 -10.82 -13.49
CA SER A 73 12.12 -10.78 -14.24
C SER A 73 13.22 -10.01 -13.48
N ARG A 74 14.49 -10.23 -13.86
CA ARG A 74 15.63 -9.50 -13.27
C ARG A 74 15.46 -7.98 -13.38
N LYS A 75 14.99 -7.47 -14.53
CA LYS A 75 14.74 -6.04 -14.74
C LYS A 75 13.64 -5.52 -13.82
N GLN A 76 12.51 -6.21 -13.72
CA GLN A 76 11.42 -5.84 -12.81
C GLN A 76 11.87 -5.84 -11.34
N ARG A 77 12.67 -6.83 -10.90
CA ARG A 77 13.24 -6.84 -9.55
C ARG A 77 14.08 -5.60 -9.24
N ILE A 78 14.91 -5.16 -10.20
CA ILE A 78 15.73 -3.95 -10.05
C ILE A 78 14.82 -2.72 -9.93
N ILE A 79 13.81 -2.61 -10.80
CA ILE A 79 12.84 -1.52 -10.76
C ILE A 79 12.12 -1.47 -9.41
N ILE A 80 11.63 -2.61 -8.90
CA ILE A 80 10.96 -2.69 -7.59
C ILE A 80 11.88 -2.20 -6.47
N ARG A 81 13.17 -2.55 -6.49
CA ARG A 81 14.14 -2.10 -5.48
C ARG A 81 14.38 -0.59 -5.55
N ILE A 82 14.59 -0.05 -6.75
CA ILE A 82 14.77 1.40 -6.96
C ILE A 82 13.52 2.14 -6.49
N TYR A 83 12.34 1.65 -6.89
CA TYR A 83 11.06 2.22 -6.48
C TYR A 83 10.89 2.24 -4.96
N GLY A 84 11.19 1.12 -4.30
CA GLY A 84 11.15 1.01 -2.84
C GLY A 84 12.13 1.96 -2.16
N ALA A 85 13.34 2.13 -2.71
CA ALA A 85 14.33 3.07 -2.19
C ALA A 85 13.86 4.53 -2.30
N ILE A 86 13.28 4.91 -3.45
CA ILE A 86 12.69 6.25 -3.65
C ILE A 86 11.54 6.48 -2.65
N LEU A 87 10.67 5.50 -2.46
CA LEU A 87 9.56 5.59 -1.52
C LEU A 87 10.07 5.81 -0.08
N ILE A 88 11.06 5.03 0.37
CA ILE A 88 11.67 5.18 1.69
C ILE A 88 12.35 6.55 1.83
N LEU A 89 13.11 6.98 0.82
CA LEU A 89 13.80 8.26 0.83
C LEU A 89 12.81 9.43 0.92
N SER A 90 11.72 9.39 0.15
CA SER A 90 10.67 10.42 0.20
C SER A 90 10.01 10.49 1.59
N PHE A 91 9.81 9.36 2.24
CA PHE A 91 9.29 9.31 3.61
C PHE A 91 10.26 9.91 4.63
N ILE A 92 11.55 9.58 4.55
CA ILE A 92 12.59 10.15 5.42
C ILE A 92 12.68 11.67 5.26
N LEU A 93 12.67 12.15 4.01
CA LEU A 93 12.74 13.58 3.71
C LEU A 93 11.49 14.35 4.15
N MET A 94 10.32 13.72 4.08
CA MET A 94 9.07 14.27 4.66
C MET A 94 9.20 14.44 6.17
N ILE A 95 9.70 13.42 6.90
CA ILE A 95 9.94 13.50 8.35
C ILE A 95 10.99 14.57 8.68
N PHE A 96 12.07 14.66 7.90
CA PHE A 96 13.09 15.68 8.10
C PHE A 96 12.53 17.10 7.88
N GLY A 97 11.65 17.28 6.89
CA GLY A 97 10.92 18.53 6.66
C GLY A 97 10.10 18.95 7.87
N LEU A 98 9.35 18.01 8.48
CA LEU A 98 8.60 18.21 9.71
C LEU A 98 9.50 18.66 10.87
N ILE A 99 10.63 17.98 11.09
CA ILE A 99 11.56 18.29 12.19
C ILE A 99 12.19 19.68 12.01
N THR A 100 12.55 20.03 10.78
CA THR A 100 13.21 21.31 10.48
C THR A 100 12.23 22.48 10.28
N GLN A 101 10.93 22.25 10.47
CA GLN A 101 9.84 23.22 10.27
C GLN A 101 9.86 23.86 8.86
N LYS A 102 10.41 23.16 7.87
CA LYS A 102 10.45 23.61 6.48
C LYS A 102 9.19 23.13 5.75
N SER A 103 8.10 23.87 5.97
CA SER A 103 6.75 23.56 5.48
C SER A 103 6.68 23.23 3.98
N ILE A 104 7.44 23.95 3.13
CA ILE A 104 7.44 23.74 1.68
C ILE A 104 8.10 22.41 1.28
N LEU A 105 9.26 22.08 1.87
CA LEU A 105 9.96 20.82 1.56
C LEU A 105 9.15 19.62 2.04
N GLU A 106 8.57 19.69 3.23
CA GLU A 106 7.67 18.67 3.75
C GLU A 106 6.51 18.41 2.78
N ALA A 107 5.81 19.47 2.37
CA ALA A 107 4.67 19.36 1.46
C ALA A 107 5.07 18.75 0.11
N LEU A 108 6.23 19.14 -0.46
CA LEU A 108 6.75 18.53 -1.70
C LEU A 108 6.99 17.03 -1.54
N PHE A 109 7.67 16.61 -0.47
CA PHE A 109 7.95 15.20 -0.25
C PHE A 109 6.69 14.39 0.09
N ALA A 110 5.71 15.00 0.76
CA ALA A 110 4.40 14.38 0.99
C ALA A 110 3.66 14.13 -0.33
N VAL A 111 3.65 15.10 -1.25
CA VAL A 111 3.05 14.95 -2.59
C VAL A 111 3.67 13.76 -3.33
N VAL A 112 5.01 13.74 -3.41
CA VAL A 112 5.75 12.67 -4.08
C VAL A 112 5.46 11.32 -3.43
N PHE A 113 5.53 11.24 -2.10
CA PHE A 113 5.28 10.02 -1.34
C PHE A 113 3.88 9.45 -1.59
N PHE A 114 2.84 10.28 -1.52
CA PHE A 114 1.47 9.83 -1.71
C PHE A 114 1.19 9.39 -3.16
N TYR A 115 1.73 10.08 -4.16
CA TYR A 115 1.61 9.62 -5.55
C TYR A 115 2.35 8.30 -5.79
N LEU A 116 3.53 8.10 -5.18
CA LEU A 116 4.23 6.82 -5.22
C LEU A 116 3.43 5.71 -4.50
N LEU A 117 2.76 6.00 -3.38
CA LEU A 117 1.86 5.00 -2.78
C LEU A 117 0.68 4.66 -3.71
N ALA A 118 0.04 5.66 -4.33
CA ALA A 118 -1.05 5.43 -5.26
C ALA A 118 -0.61 4.55 -6.45
N LEU A 119 0.54 4.85 -7.04
CA LEU A 119 1.11 4.09 -8.13
C LEU A 119 1.47 2.65 -7.71
N LEU A 120 2.01 2.45 -6.51
CA LEU A 120 2.30 1.12 -5.98
C LEU A 120 1.05 0.25 -5.91
N PHE A 121 -0.03 0.76 -5.30
CA PHE A 121 -1.29 0.01 -5.19
C PHE A 121 -1.96 -0.22 -6.54
N LYS A 122 -1.82 0.72 -7.48
CA LYS A 122 -2.27 0.53 -8.87
C LYS A 122 -1.50 -0.59 -9.57
N LEU A 123 -0.17 -0.61 -9.46
CA LEU A 123 0.69 -1.63 -10.09
C LEU A 123 0.43 -3.01 -9.51
N VAL A 124 0.38 -3.13 -8.18
CA VAL A 124 0.08 -4.39 -7.48
C VAL A 124 -1.27 -4.98 -7.93
N ARG A 125 -2.26 -4.13 -8.22
CA ARG A 125 -3.55 -4.57 -8.76
C ARG A 125 -3.45 -5.07 -10.20
N LEU A 126 -2.66 -4.41 -11.05
CA LEU A 126 -2.57 -4.76 -12.47
C LEU A 126 -1.95 -6.14 -12.69
N ILE A 127 -1.04 -6.56 -11.81
CA ILE A 127 -0.34 -7.84 -11.90
C ILE A 127 -1.03 -8.98 -11.14
N ASP A 128 -2.17 -8.73 -10.48
CA ASP A 128 -2.80 -9.74 -9.60
C ASP A 128 -3.26 -10.98 -10.37
N ASN A 129 -3.79 -10.83 -11.58
CA ASN A 129 -4.28 -11.98 -12.37
C ASN A 129 -3.14 -12.91 -12.76
N ASP A 130 -2.05 -12.36 -13.29
CA ASP A 130 -0.84 -13.13 -13.64
C ASP A 130 -0.25 -13.80 -12.40
N ARG A 131 -0.26 -13.08 -11.27
CA ARG A 131 0.21 -13.61 -10.00
C ARG A 131 -0.66 -14.74 -9.46
N LEU A 132 -1.98 -14.68 -9.65
CA LEU A 132 -2.89 -15.75 -9.27
C LEU A 132 -2.64 -17.00 -10.12
N ALA A 133 -2.55 -16.83 -11.44
CA ALA A 133 -2.23 -17.93 -12.36
C ALA A 133 -0.89 -18.61 -12.00
N PHE A 134 0.13 -17.82 -11.66
CA PHE A 134 1.43 -18.32 -11.19
C PHE A 134 1.30 -19.22 -9.94
N TRP A 135 0.47 -18.82 -8.96
CA TRP A 135 0.29 -19.63 -7.75
C TRP A 135 -0.58 -20.86 -7.98
N ASP A 136 -1.55 -20.79 -8.88
CA ASP A 136 -2.34 -21.95 -9.30
C ASP A 136 -1.45 -23.00 -9.98
N GLU A 137 -0.57 -22.57 -10.90
CA GLU A 137 0.41 -23.45 -11.56
C GLU A 137 1.38 -24.09 -10.55
N TYR A 138 1.91 -23.30 -9.60
CA TYR A 138 2.78 -23.82 -8.54
C TYR A 138 2.10 -24.93 -7.70
N LEU A 139 0.82 -24.75 -7.37
CA LEU A 139 0.07 -25.74 -6.57
C LEU A 139 -0.20 -27.03 -7.36
N LEU A 140 -0.39 -26.93 -8.68
CA LEU A 140 -0.52 -28.09 -9.56
C LEU A 140 0.81 -28.84 -9.70
N SER A 141 1.92 -28.11 -9.85
CA SER A 141 3.24 -28.70 -10.04
C SER A 141 3.90 -29.19 -8.75
N THR A 142 3.43 -28.73 -7.58
CA THR A 142 4.01 -29.01 -6.27
C THR A 142 2.94 -29.43 -5.25
N PRO A 143 2.37 -30.65 -5.36
CA PRO A 143 1.23 -31.08 -4.55
C PRO A 143 1.49 -31.06 -3.03
N ASP A 144 2.72 -31.34 -2.60
CA ASP A 144 3.13 -31.33 -1.19
C ASP A 144 3.06 -29.93 -0.55
N ASN A 145 3.03 -28.88 -1.37
CA ASN A 145 2.89 -27.48 -0.98
C ASN A 145 3.82 -27.06 0.20
N PRO A 146 5.16 -27.17 0.05
CA PRO A 146 6.10 -26.86 1.12
C PRO A 146 6.04 -25.40 1.60
N LEU A 147 5.67 -24.48 0.70
CA LEU A 147 5.43 -23.07 1.04
C LEU A 147 4.12 -22.82 1.80
N LYS A 148 3.28 -23.86 1.95
CA LYS A 148 1.99 -23.80 2.64
C LYS A 148 1.13 -22.67 2.07
N ILE A 149 1.13 -22.51 0.75
CA ILE A 149 0.32 -21.53 0.02
C ILE A 149 -1.15 -21.85 0.27
N VAL A 150 -1.92 -20.81 0.52
CA VAL A 150 -3.38 -20.93 0.60
C VAL A 150 -3.98 -19.86 -0.29
N MET A 151 -4.63 -20.32 -1.36
CA MET A 151 -5.34 -19.45 -2.28
C MET A 151 -6.59 -18.89 -1.62
N LEU A 152 -6.91 -17.64 -1.94
CA LEU A 152 -8.16 -17.01 -1.54
C LEU A 152 -9.28 -17.53 -2.45
N ASP A 153 -10.49 -17.61 -1.92
CA ASP A 153 -11.71 -17.76 -2.72
C ASP A 153 -11.97 -16.50 -3.57
N ASP A 154 -12.82 -16.62 -4.57
CA ASP A 154 -13.06 -15.54 -5.55
C ASP A 154 -13.70 -14.30 -4.91
N ASP A 155 -14.60 -14.47 -3.94
CA ASP A 155 -15.18 -13.35 -3.19
C ASP A 155 -14.11 -12.59 -2.40
N SER A 156 -13.21 -13.33 -1.76
CA SER A 156 -12.05 -12.76 -1.07
C SER A 156 -11.08 -12.05 -2.03
N LYS A 157 -10.84 -12.59 -3.23
CA LYS A 157 -10.04 -11.93 -4.27
C LYS A 157 -10.67 -10.60 -4.68
N ALA A 158 -11.97 -10.59 -4.96
CA ALA A 158 -12.72 -9.38 -5.32
C ALA A 158 -12.65 -8.32 -4.22
N LYS A 159 -12.80 -8.71 -2.95
CA LYS A 159 -12.65 -7.82 -1.79
C LYS A 159 -11.26 -7.21 -1.70
N VAL A 160 -10.18 -7.99 -1.87
CA VAL A 160 -8.81 -7.46 -1.87
C VAL A 160 -8.59 -6.46 -2.99
N ASN A 161 -9.09 -6.76 -4.19
CA ASN A 161 -8.99 -5.86 -5.33
C ASN A 161 -9.72 -4.53 -5.07
N ALA A 162 -10.93 -4.59 -4.50
CA ALA A 162 -11.69 -3.41 -4.10
C ALA A 162 -10.93 -2.56 -3.06
N ILE A 163 -10.34 -3.19 -2.05
CA ILE A 163 -9.51 -2.51 -1.04
C ILE A 163 -8.32 -1.80 -1.69
N ARG A 164 -7.58 -2.48 -2.58
CA ARG A 164 -6.42 -1.89 -3.29
C ARG A 164 -6.82 -0.73 -4.20
N LYS A 165 -7.95 -0.85 -4.90
CA LYS A 165 -8.54 0.24 -5.69
C LYS A 165 -8.87 1.45 -4.81
N GLN A 166 -9.42 1.21 -3.63
CA GLN A 166 -9.76 2.27 -2.70
C GLN A 166 -8.50 2.94 -2.10
N PHE A 167 -7.44 2.18 -1.79
CA PHE A 167 -6.15 2.75 -1.40
C PHE A 167 -5.54 3.62 -2.48
N THR A 168 -5.56 3.17 -3.73
CA THR A 168 -5.08 3.96 -4.87
C THR A 168 -5.77 5.32 -4.91
N ARG A 169 -7.10 5.35 -4.70
CA ARG A 169 -7.89 6.59 -4.67
C ARG A 169 -7.51 7.47 -3.47
N TYR A 170 -7.45 6.91 -2.27
CA TYR A 170 -7.10 7.69 -1.08
C TYR A 170 -5.72 8.34 -1.20
N PHE A 171 -4.70 7.58 -1.62
CA PHE A 171 -3.35 8.13 -1.79
C PHE A 171 -3.27 9.14 -2.92
N PHE A 172 -4.02 8.95 -4.02
CA PHE A 172 -4.12 9.97 -5.06
C PHE A 172 -4.74 11.27 -4.54
N VAL A 173 -5.83 11.17 -3.76
CA VAL A 173 -6.49 12.32 -3.14
C VAL A 173 -5.57 13.01 -2.14
N PHE A 174 -4.86 12.26 -1.27
CA PHE A 174 -3.88 12.85 -0.35
C PHE A 174 -2.78 13.60 -1.10
N GLY A 175 -2.19 13.00 -2.14
CA GLY A 175 -1.19 13.68 -2.97
C GLY A 175 -1.73 14.95 -3.63
N SER A 176 -2.98 14.92 -4.09
CA SER A 176 -3.64 16.10 -4.68
C SER A 176 -3.89 17.20 -3.64
N LEU A 177 -4.39 16.85 -2.46
CA LEU A 177 -4.64 17.83 -1.38
C LEU A 177 -3.34 18.42 -0.85
N SER A 178 -2.29 17.61 -0.66
CA SER A 178 -0.95 18.10 -0.32
C SER A 178 -0.38 19.04 -1.38
N PHE A 179 -0.64 18.75 -2.65
CA PHE A 179 -0.24 19.63 -3.75
C PHE A 179 -1.01 20.95 -3.69
N PHE A 180 -2.34 20.93 -3.52
CA PHE A 180 -3.11 22.16 -3.37
C PHE A 180 -2.64 23.00 -2.18
N LEU A 181 -2.37 22.39 -1.02
CA LEU A 181 -1.83 23.11 0.13
C LEU A 181 -0.50 23.81 -0.20
N LEU A 182 0.37 23.18 -0.98
CA LEU A 182 1.64 23.77 -1.39
C LEU A 182 1.48 25.03 -2.26
N PHE A 183 0.43 25.12 -3.08
CA PHE A 183 0.19 26.29 -3.96
C PHE A 183 -0.63 27.40 -3.27
N LEU A 184 -1.26 27.10 -2.14
CA LEU A 184 -2.12 28.02 -1.40
C LEU A 184 -1.42 28.68 -0.21
N VAL A 185 -0.37 28.03 0.33
CA VAL A 185 0.59 28.60 1.29
C VAL A 185 1.58 29.51 0.57
#